data_AF-A0A9X2ED71-F1
#
_entry.id   AF-A0A9X2ED71-F1
#
_cell.length_a   1.000
_cell.length_b   1.000
_cell.length_c   1.000
_cell.angle_alpha   90.00
_cell.angle_beta   90.00
_cell.angle_gamma   90.00
#
_symmetry.space_group_name_H-M   'P 1'
#
loop_
_entity.id
_entity.type
_entity.pdbx_description
1 polymer ?
#
loop_
_entity_poly.entity_id
_entity_poly.type
_entity_poly.pdbx_seq_one_letter_code
_entity_poly.pdbx_strand_id
1 'polypeptide(L)'
;MALTQADMDQLNSLAGKLEEVGNAIDAVDIRTALAKVREALVACDIVPVCDQAGEFIEGAYLRVAERERSIATKIRTCATDFAMTDQNFKKALDEFDFHGSGAR
;
A
#
# COMPACT_ATOMS: atom_id res chain seq x y z
N MET A 1 -25.96 -0.57 -11.75
CA MET A 1 -26.30 0.08 -10.46
C MET A 1 -25.24 1.16 -10.24
N ALA A 2 -25.63 2.42 -10.10
CA ALA A 2 -24.66 3.50 -9.85
C ALA A 2 -24.36 3.55 -8.34
N LEU A 3 -23.10 3.70 -7.96
CA LEU A 3 -22.69 3.96 -6.57
C LEU A 3 -23.11 5.38 -6.18
N THR A 4 -23.53 5.55 -4.94
CA THR A 4 -23.86 6.87 -4.39
C THR A 4 -22.61 7.60 -3.92
N GLN A 5 -22.70 8.93 -3.72
CA GLN A 5 -21.60 9.69 -3.11
C GLN A 5 -21.20 9.13 -1.75
N ALA A 6 -22.18 8.70 -0.94
CA ALA A 6 -21.93 8.10 0.35
C ALA A 6 -21.09 6.81 0.25
N ASP A 7 -21.31 6.00 -0.80
CA ASP A 7 -20.51 4.79 -1.01
C ASP A 7 -19.06 5.15 -1.39
N MET A 8 -18.87 6.17 -2.23
CA MET A 8 -17.53 6.65 -2.61
C MET A 8 -16.77 7.23 -1.41
N ASP A 9 -17.44 7.96 -0.53
CA ASP A 9 -16.86 8.48 0.70
C ASP A 9 -16.43 7.35 1.66
N GLN A 10 -17.26 6.29 1.76
CA GLN A 10 -16.91 5.10 2.54
C GLN A 10 -15.72 4.34 1.97
N LEU A 11 -15.63 4.18 0.65
CA LEU A 11 -14.48 3.56 -0.01
C LEU A 11 -13.19 4.35 0.24
N ASN A 12 -13.25 5.68 0.12
CA ASN A 12 -12.09 6.54 0.42
C ASN A 12 -11.69 6.49 1.89
N SER A 13 -12.66 6.45 2.82
CA SER A 13 -12.39 6.28 4.25
C SER A 13 -11.74 4.93 4.56
N LEU A 14 -12.23 3.85 3.95
CA LEU A 14 -11.64 2.52 4.08
C LEU A 14 -10.20 2.51 3.56
N ALA A 15 -9.94 3.08 2.38
CA ALA A 15 -8.59 3.19 1.84
C ALA A 15 -7.65 3.96 2.77
N GLY A 16 -8.10 5.07 3.35
CA GLY A 16 -7.33 5.82 4.35
C GLY A 16 -6.96 4.97 5.57
N LYS A 17 -7.91 4.21 6.13
CA LYS A 17 -7.63 3.32 7.26
C LYS A 17 -6.62 2.22 6.94
N LEU A 18 -6.69 1.64 5.73
CA LEU A 18 -5.72 0.61 5.32
C LEU A 18 -4.31 1.19 5.18
N GLU A 19 -4.16 2.44 4.71
CA GLU A 19 -2.86 3.12 4.73
C GLU A 19 -2.36 3.39 6.14
N GLU A 20 -3.22 3.85 7.05
CA GLU A 20 -2.87 4.05 8.45
C GLU A 20 -2.38 2.74 9.09
N VAL A 21 -3.09 1.64 8.87
CA VAL A 21 -2.69 0.30 9.34
C VAL A 21 -1.36 -0.10 8.72
N GLY A 22 -1.18 0.06 7.41
CA GLY A 22 0.08 -0.23 6.74
C GLY A 22 1.25 0.56 7.33
N ASN A 23 1.07 1.85 7.61
CA ASN A 23 2.08 2.69 8.23
C ASN A 23 2.38 2.31 9.68
N ALA A 24 1.35 1.91 10.45
CA ALA A 24 1.54 1.44 11.82
C ALA A 24 2.32 0.12 11.87
N ILE A 25 2.11 -0.79 10.91
CA ILE A 25 2.85 -2.05 10.80
C ILE A 25 4.31 -1.80 10.39
N ASP A 26 4.53 -0.91 9.42
CA ASP A 26 5.87 -0.53 8.94
C ASP A 26 6.70 0.16 10.03
N ALA A 27 6.04 0.82 11.00
CA ALA A 27 6.69 1.44 12.14
C ALA A 27 7.22 0.42 13.18
N VAL A 28 6.98 -0.87 13.02
CA VAL A 28 7.50 -1.92 13.91
C VAL A 28 9.00 -2.11 13.67
N ASP A 29 9.82 -1.56 14.56
CA ASP A 29 11.28 -1.64 14.52
C ASP A 29 11.82 -2.69 15.51
N ILE A 30 12.18 -3.86 14.98
CA ILE A 30 12.70 -5.01 15.72
C ILE A 30 14.22 -4.92 15.82
N ARG A 31 14.90 -4.37 14.81
CA ARG A 31 16.35 -4.18 14.76
C ARG A 31 16.84 -3.30 15.91
N THR A 32 16.08 -2.27 16.27
CA THR A 32 16.35 -1.44 17.46
C THR A 32 16.13 -2.22 18.75
N ALA A 33 15.08 -3.05 18.84
CA ALA A 33 14.87 -3.91 20.00
C ALA A 33 16.00 -4.94 20.18
N LEU A 34 16.50 -5.50 19.07
CA LEU A 34 17.62 -6.45 19.05
C LEU A 34 18.95 -5.85 19.44
N ALA A 35 19.14 -4.53 19.33
CA ALA A 35 20.35 -3.87 19.82
C ALA A 35 20.59 -4.14 21.31
N LYS A 36 19.53 -4.11 22.12
CA LYS A 36 19.61 -4.44 23.56
C LYS A 36 19.98 -5.89 23.82
N VAL A 37 19.56 -6.81 22.94
CA VAL A 37 19.90 -8.23 23.02
C VAL A 37 21.39 -8.42 22.69
N ARG A 38 21.89 -7.75 21.65
CA ARG A 38 23.32 -7.75 21.27
C ARG A 38 24.21 -7.26 22.41
N GLU A 39 23.79 -6.20 23.10
CA GLU A 39 24.50 -5.65 24.26
C GLU A 39 24.48 -6.59 25.48
N ALA A 40 23.38 -7.33 25.69
CA ALA A 40 23.25 -8.22 26.84
C ALA A 40 23.96 -9.57 26.65
N LEU A 41 24.07 -10.06 25.41
CA LEU A 41 24.56 -11.39 25.07
C LEU A 41 25.88 -11.36 24.29
N VAL A 42 26.78 -10.45 24.67
CA VAL A 42 28.10 -10.30 24.04
C VAL A 42 28.84 -11.64 24.04
N ALA A 43 29.35 -12.03 22.87
CA ALA A 43 30.06 -13.29 22.62
C ALA A 43 29.22 -14.58 22.70
N CYS A 44 27.88 -14.49 22.75
CA CYS A 44 27.02 -15.65 22.58
C CYS A 44 26.70 -15.91 21.10
N ASP A 45 26.86 -17.16 20.66
CA ASP A 45 26.57 -17.60 19.28
C ASP A 45 25.09 -17.47 18.87
N ILE A 46 24.19 -17.22 19.84
CA ILE A 46 22.76 -17.00 19.58
C ILE A 46 22.49 -15.62 18.97
N VAL A 47 23.39 -14.65 19.15
CA VAL A 47 23.19 -13.27 18.69
C VAL A 47 22.97 -13.17 17.16
N PRO A 48 23.83 -13.77 16.30
CA PRO A 48 23.60 -13.80 14.86
C PRO A 48 22.26 -14.42 14.46
N VAL A 49 21.79 -15.43 15.20
CA VAL A 49 20.50 -16.09 14.94
C VAL A 49 19.34 -15.16 15.28
N CYS A 50 19.43 -14.42 16.38
CA CYS A 50 18.46 -13.39 16.74
C CYS A 50 18.42 -12.24 15.72
N ASP A 51 19.57 -11.82 15.20
CA ASP A 51 19.67 -10.79 14.16
C ASP A 51 18.96 -11.24 12.88
N GLN A 52 19.26 -12.45 12.41
CA GLN A 52 18.63 -13.02 11.23
C GLN A 52 17.12 -13.18 11.42
N ALA A 53 16.68 -13.64 12.60
CA ALA A 53 15.25 -13.73 12.91
C ALA A 53 14.57 -12.36 12.88
N GLY A 54 15.23 -11.32 13.41
CA GLY A 54 14.74 -9.94 13.34
C GLY A 54 14.51 -9.45 11.92
N GLU A 55 15.49 -9.66 11.04
CA GLU A 55 15.37 -9.30 9.62
C GLU A 55 14.20 -10.00 8.94
N PHE A 56 14.01 -11.30 9.20
CA PHE A 56 12.89 -12.05 8.63
C PHE A 56 11.54 -11.53 9.12
N ILE A 57 11.42 -11.21 10.41
CA ILE A 57 10.17 -10.73 10.99
C ILE A 57 9.85 -9.32 10.48
N GLU A 58 10.81 -8.39 10.45
CA GLU A 58 10.59 -7.06 9.86
C GLU A 58 10.22 -7.15 8.39
N GLY A 59 10.92 -7.97 7.62
CA GLY A 59 10.57 -8.19 6.21
C GLY A 59 9.15 -8.76 6.03
N ALA A 60 8.68 -9.57 6.98
CA ALA A 60 7.30 -10.06 6.97
C ALA A 60 6.29 -8.95 7.26
N TYR A 61 6.55 -8.09 8.25
CA TYR A 61 5.71 -6.92 8.54
C TYR A 61 5.67 -5.94 7.36
N LEU A 62 6.82 -5.66 6.73
CA LEU A 62 6.88 -4.80 5.55
C LEU A 62 6.01 -5.33 4.41
N ARG A 63 6.05 -6.63 4.12
CA ARG A 63 5.18 -7.24 3.09
C ARG A 63 3.70 -7.10 3.41
N VAL A 64 3.31 -7.15 4.68
CA VAL A 64 1.92 -6.91 5.09
C VAL A 64 1.57 -5.43 4.89
N ALA A 65 2.43 -4.50 5.33
CA ALA A 65 2.23 -3.06 5.13
C ALA A 65 2.07 -2.69 3.65
N GLU A 66 2.92 -3.23 2.77
CA GLU A 66 2.83 -3.06 1.32
C GLU A 66 1.52 -3.61 0.75
N ARG A 67 1.05 -4.75 1.26
CA ARG A 67 -0.23 -5.34 0.84
C ARG A 67 -1.40 -4.44 1.22
N GLU A 68 -1.42 -3.89 2.43
CA GLU A 68 -2.46 -2.96 2.88
C GLU A 68 -2.47 -1.68 2.02
N ARG A 69 -1.30 -1.10 1.74
CA ARG A 69 -1.16 0.05 0.82
C ARG A 69 -1.61 -0.26 -0.61
N SER A 70 -1.34 -1.47 -1.09
CA SER A 70 -1.79 -1.94 -2.41
C SER A 70 -3.31 -2.08 -2.48
N ILE A 71 -3.94 -2.63 -1.43
CA ILE A 71 -5.40 -2.71 -1.34
C ILE A 71 -6.01 -1.31 -1.28
N ALA A 72 -5.47 -0.41 -0.46
CA ALA A 72 -5.92 0.98 -0.38
C ALA A 72 -5.89 1.69 -1.74
N THR A 73 -4.79 1.53 -2.49
CA THR A 73 -4.65 2.07 -3.85
C THR A 73 -5.74 1.53 -4.77
N LYS A 74 -5.99 0.21 -4.78
CA LYS A 74 -7.03 -0.40 -5.59
C LYS A 74 -8.43 0.11 -5.25
N ILE A 75 -8.72 0.30 -3.97
CA ILE A 75 -10.00 0.85 -3.51
C ILE A 75 -10.19 2.29 -4.02
N ARG A 76 -9.15 3.13 -3.97
CA ARG A 76 -9.21 4.50 -4.52
C ARG A 76 -9.38 4.54 -6.02
N THR A 77 -8.67 3.68 -6.76
CA THR A 77 -8.86 3.56 -8.21
C THR A 77 -10.30 3.19 -8.52
N CYS A 78 -10.84 2.18 -7.85
CA CYS A 78 -12.23 1.76 -8.00
C CYS A 78 -13.22 2.90 -7.71
N ALA A 79 -13.04 3.62 -6.60
CA ALA A 79 -13.88 4.78 -6.25
C ALA A 79 -13.78 5.89 -7.32
N THR A 80 -12.60 6.12 -7.88
CA THR A 80 -12.37 7.12 -8.94
C THR A 80 -13.03 6.73 -10.25
N ASP A 81 -12.95 5.45 -10.63
CA ASP A 81 -13.57 4.91 -11.84
C ASP A 81 -15.10 5.01 -11.76
N PHE A 82 -15.68 4.73 -10.60
CA PHE A 82 -17.12 4.90 -10.36
C PHE A 82 -17.54 6.37 -10.27
N ALA A 83 -16.66 7.25 -9.81
CA ALA A 83 -16.86 8.71 -9.80
C ALA A 83 -16.62 9.36 -11.17
N MET A 84 -16.20 8.59 -12.20
CA MET A 84 -15.81 9.14 -13.49
C MET A 84 -17.02 9.85 -14.13
N THR A 85 -16.93 11.17 -14.22
CA THR A 85 -17.92 12.01 -14.89
C THR A 85 -17.75 11.94 -16.41
N ASP A 86 -18.78 12.36 -17.16
CA ASP A 86 -18.71 12.46 -18.63
C ASP A 86 -17.54 13.31 -19.13
N GLN A 87 -17.14 14.35 -18.39
CA GLN A 87 -15.96 15.16 -18.72
C GLN A 87 -14.65 14.40 -18.51
N ASN A 88 -14.55 13.59 -17.46
CA ASN A 88 -13.38 12.74 -17.22
C ASN A 88 -13.30 11.63 -18.26
N PHE A 89 -14.44 11.06 -18.65
CA PHE A 89 -14.53 10.09 -19.74
C PHE A 89 -14.11 10.70 -21.08
N LYS A 90 -14.56 11.91 -21.40
CA LYS A 90 -14.14 12.63 -22.61
C LYS A 90 -12.63 12.87 -22.62
N LYS A 91 -12.04 13.32 -21.51
CA LYS A 91 -10.58 13.47 -21.40
C LYS A 91 -9.84 12.16 -21.58
N ALA A 92 -10.32 11.06 -20.98
CA ALA A 92 -9.73 9.74 -21.16
C ALA A 92 -9.83 9.27 -22.63
N LEU A 93 -10.94 9.56 -23.31
CA LEU A 93 -11.09 9.31 -24.76
C LEU A 93 -10.14 10.17 -25.60
N ASP A 94 -9.93 11.43 -25.23
CA ASP A 94 -9.01 12.34 -25.91
C ASP A 94 -7.53 11.93 -25.70
N GLU A 95 -7.21 11.24 -24.59
CA GLU A 95 -5.90 10.64 -24.31
C GLU A 95 -5.65 9.34 -25.10
N PHE A 96 -6.70 8.62 -25.49
CA PHE A 96 -6.59 7.59 -26.50
C PHE A 96 -6.40 8.27 -27.86
N ASP A 97 -5.15 8.48 -28.23
CA ASP A 97 -4.76 9.08 -29.50
C ASP A 97 -5.22 8.22 -30.71
N PHE A 98 -6.50 8.37 -31.08
CA PHE A 98 -7.08 7.76 -32.26
C PHE A 98 -6.68 8.57 -33.49
N HIS A 99 -5.40 8.57 -33.83
CA HIS A 99 -4.96 8.88 -35.17
C HIS A 99 -5.39 7.74 -36.10
N GLY A 100 -6.57 7.89 -36.71
CA GLY A 100 -7.03 7.00 -37.76
C GLY A 100 -5.97 6.88 -38.85
N SER A 101 -5.32 5.71 -38.94
CA SER A 101 -4.52 5.34 -40.11
C SER A 101 -5.48 5.23 -41.29
N GLY A 102 -5.69 6.34 -42.00
CA GLY A 102 -6.73 6.40 -43.03
C GLY A 102 -6.97 7.79 -43.60
N ALA A 103 -5.93 8.60 -43.79
CA ALA A 103 -5.97 9.75 -44.69
C ALA A 103 -4.57 10.13 -45.17
N ARG A 104 -3.99 9.29 -46.04
CA ARG A 104 -3.15 9.66 -47.19
C ARG A 104 -2.80 8.44 -48.01
#